data_AF-A0ABD0Z504-F1
#
_entry.id   AF-A0ABD0Z504-F1
#
_cell.length_a   1.000
_cell.length_b   1.000
_cell.length_c   1.000
_cell.angle_alpha   90.00
_cell.angle_beta   90.00
_cell.angle_gamma   90.00
#
_symmetry.space_group_name_H-M   'P 1'
#
loop_
_entity.id
_entity.type
_entity.pdbx_description
1 polymer ?
#
loop_
_entity_poly.entity_id
_entity_poly.type
_entity_poly.pdbx_seq_one_letter_code
_entity_poly.pdbx_strand_id
1 'polypeptide(L)'
;MGASMHIECAVCRVKTAKADVSYVVSGKPKHEGTNYNVKGSHSTKIEAVVSELIRLRDEDPTVKVLIFSTWDKVLDVIGEALKLNSVSFRRFGVDSKSRNGILQFKTGCVSALLLPLRFGCKGLNLIEATHVFLVEPILNPADELQAVGRVHRIGQTKETFVHRFVIRNTIEERMLTCLESEDASEWSNENLTILKLYDLFSGPNEEINVENNVAVNNS
;
A
#
# COMPACT_ATOMS: atom_id res chain seq x y z
N MET A 1 -16.52 -30.45 6.41
CA MET A 1 -17.11 -29.10 6.57
C MET A 1 -15.97 -28.15 6.92
N GLY A 2 -15.39 -27.49 5.91
CA GLY A 2 -14.24 -26.59 6.10
C GLY A 2 -14.72 -25.16 6.40
N ALA A 3 -14.24 -24.56 7.48
CA ALA A 3 -14.56 -23.18 7.83
C ALA A 3 -14.04 -22.23 6.73
N SER A 4 -14.94 -21.49 6.09
CA SER A 4 -14.57 -20.43 5.15
C SER A 4 -13.85 -19.31 5.90
N MET A 5 -12.53 -19.20 5.72
CA MET A 5 -11.72 -18.14 6.34
C MET A 5 -12.01 -16.81 5.62
N HIS A 6 -12.71 -15.92 6.32
CA HIS A 6 -12.95 -14.54 5.92
C HIS A 6 -12.01 -13.60 6.67
N ILE A 7 -11.63 -12.51 6.03
CA ILE A 7 -10.72 -11.49 6.53
C ILE A 7 -11.52 -10.19 6.60
N GLU A 8 -11.47 -9.51 7.74
CA GLU A 8 -12.13 -8.22 7.91
C GLU A 8 -11.19 -7.09 7.47
N CYS A 9 -11.67 -6.27 6.52
CA CYS A 9 -10.92 -5.12 6.05
C CYS A 9 -10.74 -4.10 7.18
N ALA A 10 -9.49 -3.76 7.53
CA ALA A 10 -9.19 -2.81 8.60
C ALA A 10 -9.64 -1.37 8.31
N VAL A 11 -10.01 -1.07 7.07
CA VAL A 11 -10.42 0.27 6.61
C VAL A 11 -11.93 0.41 6.62
N CYS A 12 -12.66 -0.53 6.01
CA CYS A 12 -14.12 -0.45 5.85
C CYS A 12 -14.90 -1.55 6.57
N ARG A 13 -14.24 -2.46 7.30
CA ARG A 13 -14.83 -3.59 8.06
C ARG A 13 -15.63 -4.60 7.22
N VAL A 14 -15.53 -4.52 5.89
CA VAL A 14 -16.11 -5.52 4.99
C VAL A 14 -15.38 -6.85 5.16
N LYS A 15 -16.13 -7.95 5.24
CA LYS A 15 -15.59 -9.30 5.34
C LYS A 15 -15.38 -9.86 3.93
N THR A 16 -14.13 -10.14 3.59
CA THR A 16 -13.72 -10.65 2.28
C THR A 16 -13.19 -12.06 2.43
N ALA A 17 -13.54 -12.98 1.53
CA ALA A 17 -12.98 -14.32 1.57
C ALA A 17 -11.48 -14.27 1.25
N LYS A 18 -10.67 -15.12 1.90
CA LYS A 18 -9.22 -15.16 1.66
C LYS A 18 -8.85 -15.39 0.19
N ALA A 19 -9.69 -16.10 -0.56
CA ALA A 19 -9.50 -16.38 -1.99
C ALA A 19 -9.71 -15.14 -2.89
N ASP A 20 -10.52 -14.17 -2.43
CA ASP A 20 -10.83 -12.96 -3.19
C ASP A 20 -9.75 -11.88 -3.02
N VAL A 21 -8.86 -12.06 -2.04
CA VAL A 21 -7.66 -11.24 -1.89
C VAL A 21 -6.69 -11.58 -3.00
N SER A 22 -6.31 -10.58 -3.78
CA SER A 22 -5.42 -10.83 -4.89
C SER A 22 -4.57 -9.62 -5.22
N TYR A 23 -3.40 -9.91 -5.78
CA TYR A 23 -2.33 -8.94 -6.01
C TYR A 23 -2.25 -8.59 -7.50
N VAL A 24 -1.76 -7.40 -7.80
CA VAL A 24 -1.40 -6.98 -9.15
C VAL A 24 0.12 -7.06 -9.24
N VAL A 25 0.65 -8.05 -9.97
CA VAL A 25 2.05 -8.06 -10.39
C VAL A 25 2.12 -7.39 -11.75
N SER A 26 2.61 -6.17 -11.82
CA SER A 26 3.12 -5.66 -13.10
C SER A 26 4.48 -6.30 -13.34
N GLY A 27 4.47 -7.44 -14.04
CA GLY A 27 5.68 -8.12 -14.53
C GLY A 27 5.80 -9.59 -14.10
N LYS A 28 5.49 -10.49 -15.04
CA LYS A 28 5.64 -11.97 -15.05
C LYS A 28 4.75 -12.78 -14.08
N PRO A 29 4.24 -13.95 -14.53
CA PRO A 29 3.30 -14.78 -13.78
C PRO A 29 3.97 -15.43 -12.57
N LYS A 30 3.11 -15.67 -11.57
CA LYS A 30 3.34 -16.21 -10.25
C LYS A 30 4.20 -17.48 -10.27
N HIS A 31 5.25 -17.52 -9.46
CA HIS A 31 5.63 -18.77 -8.81
C HIS A 31 4.54 -19.07 -7.76
N GLU A 32 3.80 -20.16 -7.95
CA GLU A 32 3.01 -20.79 -6.89
C GLU A 32 3.96 -21.16 -5.74
N GLY A 33 3.72 -20.67 -4.53
CA GLY A 33 4.26 -21.32 -3.33
C GLY A 33 5.07 -20.51 -2.31
N THR A 34 5.23 -19.18 -2.42
CA THR A 34 5.93 -18.44 -1.35
C THR A 34 4.98 -17.96 -0.26
N ASN A 35 4.45 -18.91 0.52
CA ASN A 35 3.72 -18.60 1.75
C ASN A 35 4.75 -18.27 2.84
N TYR A 36 5.42 -17.11 2.76
CA TYR A 36 6.32 -16.67 3.81
C TYR A 36 5.50 -16.55 5.10
N ASN A 37 5.87 -17.34 6.11
CA ASN A 37 5.17 -17.34 7.38
C ASN A 37 5.55 -16.08 8.16
N VAL A 38 4.79 -15.00 7.93
CA VAL A 38 4.94 -13.74 8.64
C VAL A 38 4.54 -13.97 10.09
N LYS A 39 5.50 -13.80 11.01
CA LYS A 39 5.26 -13.91 12.45
C LYS A 39 4.37 -12.77 12.92
N GLY A 40 3.38 -13.10 13.74
CA GLY A 40 2.43 -12.16 14.34
C GLY A 40 1.01 -12.35 13.82
N SER A 41 0.08 -11.60 14.38
CA SER A 41 -1.31 -11.52 13.89
C SER A 41 -1.50 -10.14 13.25
N HIS A 42 -1.33 -10.06 11.93
CA HIS A 42 -1.40 -8.81 11.19
C HIS A 42 -2.56 -8.83 10.18
N SER A 43 -2.95 -7.66 9.69
CA SER A 43 -3.91 -7.63 8.57
C SER A 43 -3.24 -8.13 7.29
N THR A 44 -4.03 -8.67 6.38
CA THR A 44 -3.52 -9.32 5.16
C THR A 44 -2.66 -8.42 4.29
N LYS A 45 -2.97 -7.12 4.25
CA LYS A 45 -2.15 -6.14 3.54
C LYS A 45 -0.76 -6.01 4.17
N ILE A 46 -0.68 -5.95 5.49
CA ILE A 46 0.58 -5.83 6.23
C ILE A 46 1.39 -7.12 6.05
N GLU A 47 0.74 -8.28 6.14
CA GLU A 47 1.37 -9.57 5.85
C GLU A 47 1.93 -9.62 4.43
N ALA A 48 1.19 -9.15 3.43
CA ALA A 48 1.65 -9.10 2.04
C ALA A 48 2.89 -8.20 1.87
N VAL A 49 2.88 -7.01 2.47
CA VAL A 49 4.02 -6.08 2.46
C VAL A 49 5.27 -6.71 3.08
N VAL A 50 5.12 -7.34 4.24
CA VAL A 50 6.25 -7.98 4.95
C VAL A 50 6.72 -9.23 4.22
N SER A 51 5.81 -10.07 3.74
CA SER A 51 6.12 -11.26 2.95
C SER A 51 6.90 -10.92 1.70
N GLU A 52 6.48 -9.89 0.96
CA GLU A 52 7.18 -9.46 -0.25
C GLU A 52 8.57 -8.90 0.05
N LEU A 53 8.72 -8.14 1.14
CA LEU A 53 10.05 -7.67 1.56
C LEU A 53 10.97 -8.83 1.96
N ILE A 54 10.44 -9.85 2.66
CA ILE A 54 11.21 -11.06 3.01
C ILE A 54 11.62 -11.79 1.73
N ARG A 55 10.71 -11.96 0.76
CA ARG A 55 11.00 -12.55 -0.54
C ARG A 55 12.18 -11.87 -1.23
N LEU A 56 12.09 -10.55 -1.37
CA LEU A 56 13.14 -9.76 -2.01
C LEU A 56 14.47 -9.89 -1.28
N ARG A 57 14.46 -9.94 0.05
CA ARG A 57 15.68 -10.10 0.86
C ARG A 57 16.29 -11.49 0.73
N ASP A 58 15.46 -12.52 0.60
CA ASP A 58 15.93 -13.88 0.38
C ASP A 58 16.53 -14.06 -1.02
N GLU A 59 16.04 -13.32 -2.01
CA GLU A 59 16.61 -13.23 -3.36
C GLU A 59 17.89 -12.39 -3.42
N ASP A 60 17.91 -11.23 -2.75
CA ASP A 60 19.06 -10.35 -2.61
C ASP A 60 19.17 -9.83 -1.16
N PRO A 61 20.12 -10.35 -0.34
CA PRO A 61 20.33 -9.91 1.04
C PRO A 61 20.69 -8.43 1.18
N THR A 62 21.11 -7.78 0.09
CA THR A 62 21.48 -6.36 0.05
C THR A 62 20.36 -5.44 -0.42
N VAL A 63 19.19 -6.01 -0.76
CA VAL A 63 18.03 -5.24 -1.25
C VAL A 63 17.60 -4.21 -0.23
N LYS A 64 17.22 -3.03 -0.75
CA LYS A 64 16.71 -1.91 0.04
C LYS A 64 15.42 -1.41 -0.56
N VAL A 65 14.44 -1.20 0.31
CA VAL A 65 13.06 -0.88 -0.07
C VAL A 65 12.61 0.39 0.64
N LEU A 66 12.00 1.30 -0.12
CA LEU A 66 11.26 2.43 0.45
C LEU A 66 9.80 2.04 0.60
N ILE A 67 9.22 2.22 1.78
CA ILE A 67 7.81 1.91 2.04
C ILE A 67 7.09 3.21 2.37
N PHE A 68 6.18 3.62 1.49
CA PHE A 68 5.40 4.83 1.62
C PHE A 68 3.97 4.54 2.08
N SER A 69 3.49 5.42 2.96
CA SER A 69 2.07 5.51 3.32
C SER A 69 1.74 6.95 3.70
N THR A 70 0.54 7.38 3.36
CA THR A 70 -0.13 8.59 3.84
C THR A 70 -0.50 8.49 5.33
N TRP A 71 -0.62 7.27 5.86
CA TRP A 71 -1.03 7.00 7.24
C TRP A 71 0.16 6.62 8.13
N ASP A 72 0.52 7.51 9.05
CA ASP A 72 1.63 7.24 9.99
C ASP A 72 1.44 5.97 10.81
N LYS A 73 0.22 5.69 11.24
CA LYS A 73 -0.12 4.51 12.04
C LYS A 73 0.10 3.22 11.26
N VAL A 74 -0.15 3.21 9.94
CA VAL A 74 0.13 2.05 9.09
C VAL A 74 1.62 1.76 9.07
N LEU A 75 2.45 2.79 8.98
CA LEU A 75 3.90 2.63 9.09
C LEU A 75 4.34 2.11 10.46
N ASP A 76 3.64 2.44 11.56
CA ASP A 76 3.96 1.89 12.89
C ASP A 76 3.67 0.39 12.92
N VAL A 77 2.50 -0.02 12.43
CA VAL A 77 2.09 -1.43 12.35
C VAL A 77 3.04 -2.23 11.44
N ILE A 78 3.45 -1.67 10.30
CA ILE A 78 4.48 -2.29 9.44
C ILE A 78 5.80 -2.42 10.21
N GLY A 79 6.24 -1.37 10.90
CA GLY A 79 7.47 -1.41 11.69
C GLY A 79 7.45 -2.50 12.77
N GLU A 80 6.34 -2.67 13.46
CA GLU A 80 6.16 -3.76 14.43
C GLU A 80 6.24 -5.14 13.76
N ALA A 81 5.54 -5.32 12.63
CA ALA A 81 5.57 -6.57 11.88
C ALA A 81 6.98 -6.89 11.36
N LEU A 82 7.72 -5.90 10.84
CA LEU A 82 9.11 -6.05 10.42
C LEU A 82 10.03 -6.44 11.58
N LYS A 83 9.83 -5.84 12.76
CA LYS A 83 10.59 -6.16 13.98
C LYS A 83 10.37 -7.61 14.40
N LEU A 84 9.12 -8.09 14.39
CA LEU A 84 8.78 -9.48 14.73
C LEU A 84 9.39 -10.50 13.76
N ASN A 85 9.60 -10.09 12.51
CA ASN A 85 10.18 -10.90 11.45
C ASN A 85 11.69 -10.69 11.25
N SER A 86 12.36 -10.04 12.22
CA SER A 86 13.80 -9.79 12.20
C SER A 86 14.28 -9.07 10.94
N VAL A 87 13.46 -8.17 10.38
CA VAL A 87 13.82 -7.33 9.24
C VAL A 87 14.35 -6.00 9.76
N SER A 88 15.54 -5.60 9.32
CA SER A 88 16.12 -4.31 9.71
C SER A 88 15.42 -3.18 8.97
N PHE A 89 14.90 -2.21 9.73
CA PHE A 89 14.25 -1.04 9.15
C PHE A 89 14.59 0.25 9.90
N ARG A 90 14.34 1.37 9.25
CA ARG A 90 14.31 2.71 9.87
C ARG A 90 13.02 3.41 9.51
N ARG A 91 12.57 4.29 10.39
CA ARG A 91 11.43 5.17 10.14
C ARG A 91 11.93 6.59 9.99
N PHE A 92 11.49 7.25 8.93
CA PHE A 92 11.75 8.67 8.72
C PHE A 92 10.69 9.51 9.46
N GLY A 93 11.17 10.45 10.28
CA GLY A 93 10.37 11.41 11.03
C GLY A 93 10.88 12.84 10.89
N VAL A 94 10.27 13.75 11.64
CA VAL A 94 10.67 15.17 11.74
C VAL A 94 11.82 15.36 12.74
N ASP A 95 12.05 14.39 13.62
CA ASP A 95 13.03 14.48 14.69
C ASP A 95 14.48 14.34 14.20
N SER A 96 15.42 14.81 15.02
CA SER A 96 16.86 14.75 14.71
C SER A 96 17.38 13.32 14.53
N LYS A 97 16.71 12.32 15.14
CA LYS A 97 17.02 10.89 14.99
C LYS A 97 16.79 10.41 13.55
N SER A 98 15.88 11.05 12.82
CA SER A 98 15.55 10.75 11.43
C SER A 98 16.73 10.91 10.45
N ARG A 99 17.61 11.92 10.66
CA ARG A 99 18.79 12.11 9.79
C ARG A 99 19.79 10.95 9.92
N ASN A 100 20.01 10.48 11.14
CA ASN A 100 20.85 9.31 11.38
C ASN A 100 20.21 8.04 10.78
N GLY A 101 18.89 7.93 10.81
CA GLY A 101 18.15 6.85 10.16
C GLY A 101 18.39 6.76 8.66
N ILE A 102 18.39 7.89 7.94
CA ILE A 102 18.71 7.92 6.51
C ILE A 102 20.15 7.51 6.26
N LEU A 103 21.11 8.04 7.02
CA LEU A 103 22.51 7.68 6.83
C LEU A 103 22.72 6.17 7.03
N GLN A 104 22.12 5.60 8.08
CA GLN A 104 22.14 4.16 8.33
C GLN A 104 21.43 3.37 7.24
N PHE A 105 20.38 3.91 6.64
CA PHE A 105 19.75 3.28 5.47
C PHE A 105 20.68 3.29 4.25
N LYS A 106 21.45 4.36 4.03
CA LYS A 106 22.39 4.44 2.89
C LYS A 106 23.58 3.51 3.07
N THR A 107 24.27 3.61 4.21
CA THR A 107 25.58 2.95 4.41
C THR A 107 25.50 1.64 5.18
N GLY A 108 24.43 1.40 5.94
CA GLY A 108 24.27 0.23 6.79
C GLY A 108 23.46 -0.90 6.15
N CYS A 109 23.30 -1.97 6.93
CA CYS A 109 22.51 -3.17 6.62
C CYS A 109 21.03 -2.99 7.03
N VAL A 110 20.38 -1.94 6.50
CA VAL A 110 18.96 -1.67 6.72
C VAL A 110 18.20 -2.01 5.45
N SER A 111 17.27 -2.98 5.50
CA SER A 111 16.51 -3.45 4.34
C SER A 111 15.33 -2.55 3.98
N ALA A 112 14.73 -1.84 4.95
CA ALA A 112 13.57 -0.99 4.69
C ALA A 112 13.66 0.41 5.31
N LEU A 113 13.16 1.41 4.59
CA LEU A 113 12.94 2.76 5.10
C LEU A 113 11.46 3.12 5.00
N LEU A 114 10.82 3.27 6.16
CA LEU A 114 9.42 3.65 6.30
C LEU A 114 9.29 5.17 6.21
N LEU A 115 8.53 5.66 5.23
CA LEU A 115 8.46 7.06 4.86
C LEU A 115 7.00 7.54 4.78
N PRO A 116 6.58 8.48 5.64
CA PRO A 116 5.31 9.17 5.44
C PRO A 116 5.31 9.89 4.08
N LEU A 117 4.26 9.72 3.29
CA LEU A 117 4.18 10.22 1.91
C LEU A 117 4.34 11.73 1.83
N ARG A 118 3.85 12.49 2.83
CA ARG A 118 4.03 13.95 2.93
C ARG A 118 5.51 14.40 2.93
N PHE A 119 6.44 13.50 3.21
CA PHE A 119 7.87 13.78 3.13
C PHE A 119 8.48 13.38 1.77
N GLY A 120 7.68 12.85 0.85
CA GLY A 120 8.02 12.55 -0.53
C GLY A 120 8.52 13.77 -1.31
N CYS A 121 8.16 14.99 -0.90
CA CYS A 121 8.62 16.23 -1.56
C CYS A 121 9.99 16.75 -1.05
N LYS A 122 10.54 16.22 0.05
CA LYS A 122 11.65 16.83 0.82
C LYS A 122 13.06 16.74 0.20
N GLY A 123 13.20 16.45 -1.09
CA GLY A 123 14.53 16.50 -1.72
C GLY A 123 15.49 15.36 -1.36
N LEU A 124 15.03 14.30 -0.68
CA LEU A 124 15.87 13.15 -0.33
C LEU A 124 16.34 12.42 -1.60
N ASN A 125 17.62 12.02 -1.62
CA ASN A 125 18.21 11.19 -2.67
C ASN A 125 18.44 9.79 -2.09
N LEU A 126 17.71 8.77 -2.54
CA LEU A 126 17.68 7.42 -1.93
C LEU A 126 17.93 6.32 -2.99
N ILE A 127 18.89 6.57 -3.89
CA ILE A 127 19.31 5.63 -4.95
C ILE A 127 19.87 4.30 -4.42
N GLU A 128 20.11 4.18 -3.12
CA GLU A 128 20.50 2.91 -2.49
C GLU A 128 19.34 1.90 -2.48
N ALA A 129 18.09 2.37 -2.58
CA ALA A 129 16.92 1.52 -2.77
C ALA A 129 16.73 1.17 -4.24
N THR A 130 16.10 0.02 -4.51
CA THR A 130 15.67 -0.38 -5.85
C THR A 130 14.17 -0.67 -5.91
N HIS A 131 13.50 -0.80 -4.76
CA HIS A 131 12.06 -1.04 -4.70
C HIS A 131 11.35 0.07 -3.94
N VAL A 132 10.18 0.45 -4.46
CA VAL A 132 9.24 1.39 -3.83
C VAL A 132 7.94 0.64 -3.58
N PHE A 133 7.51 0.59 -2.33
CA PHE A 133 6.24 0.01 -1.91
C PHE A 133 5.26 1.13 -1.59
N LEU A 134 4.13 1.14 -2.27
CA LEU A 134 2.98 2.02 -2.01
C LEU A 134 1.92 1.17 -1.31
N VAL A 135 1.73 1.42 -0.02
CA VAL A 135 0.87 0.58 0.84
C VAL A 135 -0.62 0.81 0.56
N GLU A 136 -0.96 1.93 -0.08
CA GLU A 136 -2.31 2.24 -0.54
C GLU A 136 -2.26 3.08 -1.83
N PRO A 137 -3.38 3.18 -2.59
CA PRO A 137 -3.47 4.05 -3.74
C PRO A 137 -3.24 5.52 -3.37
N ILE A 138 -2.41 6.22 -4.16
CA ILE A 138 -2.11 7.63 -3.96
C ILE A 138 -3.03 8.47 -4.85
N LEU A 139 -3.94 9.23 -4.22
CA LEU A 139 -4.93 10.04 -4.92
C LEU A 139 -4.35 11.09 -5.86
N ASN A 140 -3.18 11.62 -5.53
CA ASN A 140 -2.50 12.62 -6.34
C ASN A 140 -1.34 11.97 -7.09
N PRO A 141 -1.43 11.78 -8.43
CA PRO A 141 -0.37 11.17 -9.22
C PRO A 141 0.98 11.89 -9.09
N ALA A 142 0.97 13.21 -8.84
CA ALA A 142 2.20 13.98 -8.65
C ALA A 142 2.95 13.57 -7.37
N ASP A 143 2.24 13.24 -6.28
CA ASP A 143 2.86 12.79 -5.04
C ASP A 143 3.49 11.40 -5.21
N GLU A 144 2.83 10.53 -5.97
CA GLU A 144 3.37 9.22 -6.33
C GLU A 144 4.64 9.34 -7.18
N LEU A 145 4.58 10.12 -8.26
CA LEU A 145 5.73 10.37 -9.13
C LEU A 145 6.90 10.96 -8.35
N GLN A 146 6.63 11.85 -7.38
CA GLN A 146 7.67 12.38 -6.51
C GLN A 146 8.27 11.33 -5.57
N ALA A 147 7.45 10.41 -5.04
CA ALA A 147 7.92 9.30 -4.21
C ALA A 147 8.81 8.34 -5.03
N VAL A 148 8.37 7.96 -6.23
CA VAL A 148 9.14 7.11 -7.15
C VAL A 148 10.43 7.80 -7.60
N GLY A 149 10.39 9.10 -7.88
CA GLY A 149 11.55 9.92 -8.24
C GLY A 149 12.63 10.07 -7.15
N ARG A 150 12.42 9.50 -5.96
CA ARG A 150 13.46 9.35 -4.91
C ARG A 150 14.43 8.22 -5.21
N VAL A 151 13.96 7.22 -5.94
CA VAL A 151 14.71 6.01 -6.30
C VAL A 151 15.05 6.05 -7.79
N HIS A 152 14.07 6.36 -8.62
CA HIS A 152 14.23 6.52 -10.06
C HIS A 152 14.78 7.93 -10.36
N ARG A 153 16.08 8.12 -10.13
CA ARG A 153 16.78 9.41 -10.25
C ARG A 153 18.12 9.25 -10.95
N ILE A 154 18.62 10.35 -11.53
CA ILE A 154 19.99 10.44 -12.07
C ILE A 154 20.99 9.95 -11.01
N GLY A 155 21.81 8.96 -11.37
CA GLY A 155 22.77 8.29 -10.47
C GLY A 155 22.34 6.89 -10.04
N GLN A 156 21.07 6.50 -10.23
CA GLN A 156 20.64 5.11 -10.12
C GLN A 156 21.12 4.33 -11.34
N THR A 157 21.77 3.19 -11.11
CA THR A 157 22.29 2.30 -12.16
C THR A 157 21.58 0.95 -12.19
N LYS A 158 20.81 0.62 -11.15
CA LYS A 158 20.02 -0.61 -11.06
C LYS A 158 18.58 -0.38 -11.51
N GLU A 159 17.95 -1.44 -11.99
CA GLU A 159 16.51 -1.42 -12.30
C GLU A 159 15.69 -1.12 -11.04
N THR A 160 14.63 -0.32 -11.20
CA THR A 160 13.78 0.13 -10.10
C THR A 160 12.36 -0.38 -10.26
N PHE A 161 11.78 -0.88 -9.18
CA PHE A 161 10.44 -1.48 -9.18
C PHE A 161 9.48 -0.72 -8.27
N VAL A 162 8.25 -0.51 -8.75
CA VAL A 162 7.15 0.09 -7.97
C VAL A 162 6.11 -0.98 -7.70
N HIS A 163 5.81 -1.20 -6.43
CA HIS A 163 4.86 -2.20 -5.93
C HIS A 163 3.66 -1.47 -5.33
N ARG A 164 2.48 -1.70 -5.90
CA ARG A 164 1.21 -1.13 -5.40
C ARG A 164 0.42 -2.21 -4.65
N PHE A 165 0.24 -2.02 -3.35
CA PHE A 165 -0.52 -2.94 -2.52
C PHE A 165 -1.99 -2.50 -2.47
N VAL A 166 -2.83 -3.25 -3.18
CA VAL A 166 -4.26 -2.96 -3.32
C VAL A 166 -5.07 -4.18 -2.94
N ILE A 167 -6.13 -3.98 -2.13
CA ILE A 167 -7.07 -5.04 -1.78
C ILE A 167 -8.19 -5.08 -2.82
N ARG A 168 -8.35 -6.21 -3.52
CA ARG A 168 -9.44 -6.39 -4.50
C ARG A 168 -10.82 -6.38 -3.87
N ASN A 169 -11.81 -6.04 -4.68
CA ASN A 169 -13.22 -5.88 -4.29
C ASN A 169 -13.41 -4.87 -3.16
N THR A 170 -12.50 -3.89 -3.04
CA THR A 170 -12.61 -2.81 -2.05
C THR A 170 -12.55 -1.44 -2.71
N ILE A 171 -12.77 -0.43 -1.89
CA ILE A 171 -12.57 0.98 -2.24
C ILE A 171 -11.20 1.23 -2.87
N GLU A 172 -10.14 0.53 -2.46
CA GLU A 172 -8.79 0.77 -2.96
C GLU A 172 -8.62 0.37 -4.42
N GLU A 173 -9.20 -0.75 -4.82
CA GLU A 173 -9.18 -1.19 -6.22
C GLU A 173 -9.94 -0.20 -7.09
N ARG A 174 -11.14 0.22 -6.64
CA ARG A 174 -11.95 1.21 -7.37
C ARG A 174 -11.22 2.54 -7.48
N MET A 175 -10.61 3.02 -6.40
CA MET A 175 -9.77 4.22 -6.42
C MET A 175 -8.62 4.08 -7.41
N LEU A 176 -7.91 2.96 -7.43
CA LEU A 176 -6.81 2.73 -8.37
C LEU A 176 -7.32 2.74 -9.82
N THR A 177 -8.42 2.02 -10.11
CA THR A 177 -9.04 2.00 -11.45
C THR A 177 -9.43 3.40 -11.90
N CYS A 178 -10.01 4.23 -11.01
CA CYS A 178 -10.34 5.61 -11.32
C CYS A 178 -9.10 6.45 -11.65
N LEU A 179 -8.01 6.27 -10.90
CA LEU A 179 -6.76 7.01 -11.11
C LEU A 179 -6.01 6.58 -12.39
N GLU A 180 -6.16 5.32 -12.81
CA GLU A 180 -5.52 4.77 -14.03
C GLU A 180 -6.36 5.00 -15.29
N SER A 181 -7.66 5.27 -15.15
CA SER A 181 -8.55 5.57 -16.28
C SER A 181 -8.27 6.96 -16.89
N GLU A 182 -8.58 7.13 -18.18
CA GLU A 182 -8.50 8.43 -18.87
C GLU A 182 -9.39 9.50 -18.20
N ASP A 183 -10.35 9.05 -17.38
CA ASP A 183 -11.28 9.87 -16.62
C ASP A 183 -10.72 10.35 -15.28
N ALA A 184 -9.41 10.28 -15.01
CA ALA A 184 -8.82 10.86 -13.79
C ALA A 184 -9.15 12.37 -13.64
N SER A 185 -9.35 13.08 -14.75
CA SER A 185 -9.82 14.48 -14.78
C SER A 185 -11.25 14.67 -14.25
N GLU A 186 -12.06 13.61 -14.26
CA GLU A 186 -13.41 13.60 -13.71
C GLU A 186 -13.44 13.56 -12.18
N TRP A 187 -12.33 13.20 -11.54
CA TRP A 187 -12.15 13.19 -10.09
C TRP A 187 -11.60 14.52 -9.54
N SER A 188 -11.63 15.58 -10.35
CA SER A 188 -11.36 16.94 -9.91
C SER A 188 -12.50 17.46 -9.03
N ASN A 189 -12.20 18.44 -8.15
CA ASN A 189 -13.22 19.09 -7.32
C ASN A 189 -14.38 19.70 -8.14
N GLU A 190 -14.15 20.03 -9.41
CA GLU A 190 -15.13 20.63 -10.31
C GLU A 190 -16.08 19.60 -10.92
N ASN A 191 -15.63 18.35 -11.09
CA ASN A 191 -16.36 17.28 -11.77
C ASN A 191 -16.89 16.19 -10.81
N LEU A 192 -16.59 16.34 -9.50
CA LEU A 192 -16.99 15.40 -8.46
C LEU A 192 -18.48 15.52 -8.14
N THR A 193 -19.21 14.41 -8.23
CA THR A 193 -20.64 14.34 -7.87
C THR A 193 -20.87 13.39 -6.71
N ILE A 194 -22.00 13.56 -6.01
CA ILE A 194 -22.41 12.64 -4.94
C ILE A 194 -22.60 11.22 -5.49
N LEU A 195 -23.10 11.07 -6.73
CA LEU A 195 -23.26 9.76 -7.38
C LEU A 195 -21.89 9.09 -7.62
N LYS A 196 -20.89 9.83 -8.10
CA LYS A 196 -19.52 9.30 -8.26
C LYS A 196 -18.92 8.83 -6.94
N LEU A 197 -19.12 9.61 -5.87
CA LEU A 197 -18.72 9.18 -4.53
C LEU A 197 -19.49 7.95 -4.09
N TYR A 198 -20.80 7.92 -4.30
CA TYR A 198 -21.64 6.79 -3.94
C TYR A 198 -21.21 5.50 -4.66
N ASP A 199 -20.97 5.53 -5.97
CA ASP A 199 -20.52 4.37 -6.75
C ASP A 199 -19.14 3.88 -6.25
N LEU A 200 -18.26 4.83 -5.92
CA LEU A 200 -16.96 4.53 -5.34
C LEU A 200 -17.08 3.82 -3.98
N PHE A 201 -18.04 4.19 -3.12
CA PHE A 201 -18.19 3.57 -1.80
C PHE A 201 -19.04 2.29 -1.80
N SER A 202 -20.07 2.19 -2.64
CA SER A 202 -21.11 1.15 -2.55
C SER A 202 -20.72 -0.18 -3.23
N GLY A 203 -19.74 -0.15 -4.15
CA GLY A 203 -19.27 -1.37 -4.82
C GLY A 203 -20.33 -2.04 -5.71
N PRO A 204 -19.94 -3.05 -6.52
CA PRO A 204 -20.81 -3.61 -7.56
C PRO A 204 -21.94 -4.51 -7.04
N ASN A 205 -22.00 -4.83 -5.74
CA ASN A 205 -22.92 -5.82 -5.18
C ASN A 205 -23.99 -5.26 -4.22
N GLU A 206 -24.12 -3.94 -4.10
CA GLU A 206 -25.25 -3.33 -3.39
C GLU A 206 -26.38 -2.98 -4.36
N GLU A 207 -27.18 -3.98 -4.73
CA GLU A 207 -28.55 -3.70 -5.21
C GLU A 207 -29.33 -3.10 -4.03
N ILE A 208 -29.45 -1.78 -3.98
CA ILE A 208 -30.35 -1.13 -3.03
C ILE A 208 -31.78 -1.33 -3.50
N ASN A 209 -32.53 -2.10 -2.70
CA ASN A 209 -33.97 -2.17 -2.78
C ASN A 209 -34.55 -0.85 -2.20
N VAL A 210 -34.84 0.12 -3.06
CA VAL A 210 -35.23 1.51 -2.70
C VAL A 210 -36.62 1.60 -2.03
N GLU A 211 -37.36 0.49 -1.88
CA GLU A 211 -38.76 0.54 -1.41
C GLU A 211 -38.98 0.65 0.10
N ASN A 212 -37.97 0.46 0.97
CA ASN A 212 -38.23 0.32 2.42
C ASN A 212 -38.09 1.58 3.29
N ASN A 213 -37.90 2.78 2.73
CA ASN A 213 -37.73 4.02 3.52
C ASN A 213 -38.89 5.02 3.50
N VAL A 214 -40.07 4.65 2.98
CA VAL A 214 -41.27 5.53 3.01
C VAL A 214 -42.29 5.13 4.11
N ALA A 215 -42.16 3.96 4.73
CA ALA A 215 -43.18 3.44 5.64
C ALA A 215 -42.99 3.75 7.14
N VAL A 216 -42.01 4.56 7.56
CA VAL A 216 -41.78 4.85 8.99
C VAL A 216 -42.25 6.24 9.43
N ASN A 217 -42.71 7.10 8.51
CA ASN A 217 -43.16 8.46 8.83
C ASN A 217 -44.65 8.71 8.62
N ASN A 218 -45.52 7.75 8.94
CA ASN A 218 -46.95 7.97 9.12
C ASN A 218 -47.52 7.00 10.16
N SER A 219 -47.29 7.31 11.44
CA SER A 219 -48.07 6.82 12.59
C SER A 219 -48.06 7.87 13.68
#